data_AF-A0A0F8BUH4-F1
#
_entry.id   AF-A0A0F8BUH4-F1
#
_cell.length_a   1.000
_cell.length_b   1.000
_cell.length_c   1.000
_cell.angle_alpha   90.00
_cell.angle_beta   90.00
_cell.angle_gamma   90.00
#
_symmetry.space_group_name_H-M   'P 1'
#
loop_
_entity.id
_entity.type
_entity.pdbx_description
1 polymer ?
#
loop_
_entity_poly.entity_id
_entity_poly.type
_entity_poly.pdbx_seq_one_letter_code
_entity_poly.pdbx_strand_id
1 'polypeptide(L)'
;MQELHGEKTGKAKKERTPMPEQPAGERRKNFNEVALGYTKEDALAEASRCLACKEPKCVEGCPVNVDIPGFIQLICEENFEGAIERIKATNALPAICGRVCPQESQCEAHCVLGKKGQPVAIGRLERFCADYEREKGVKSPQVMPPTGKRVAVVGSGPAGLTAAADLAKLGHKVTIFESLHKAGGVLSYGIPEFRLPKEIVRQEIEYIEKLGVEVRPNYIIGRIKTLDELCDDFDAVFLGTGAGLPSFMGIEGENLNGVYSANEFLTRVNLMKAYDPEYDTTVRRGKNVVVVGGGNVAMDAARSALRLGADEVSIVYRRGEDEMP
;
A
#
# COMPACT_ATOMS: atom_id res chain seq x y z
N MET A 1 -15.75 35.88 3.15
CA MET A 1 -16.77 35.08 2.42
C MET A 1 -17.27 35.95 1.29
N GLN A 2 -17.31 35.40 0.07
CA GLN A 2 -17.49 36.05 -1.23
C GLN A 2 -16.18 36.61 -1.83
N GLU A 3 -15.99 36.30 -3.13
CA GLU A 3 -14.88 36.69 -4.02
C GLU A 3 -13.64 35.78 -4.15
N LEU A 4 -13.81 34.45 -4.31
CA LEU A 4 -12.81 33.59 -4.99
C LEU A 4 -13.47 32.45 -5.80
N HIS A 5 -14.59 32.71 -6.46
CA HIS A 5 -15.17 31.77 -7.44
C HIS A 5 -15.10 32.39 -8.83
N GLY A 6 -13.87 32.49 -9.35
CA GLY A 6 -13.63 32.73 -10.77
C GLY A 6 -14.27 31.61 -11.59
N GLU A 7 -14.94 32.01 -12.66
CA GLU A 7 -15.66 31.18 -13.62
C GLU A 7 -14.83 29.97 -14.10
N LYS A 8 -15.13 28.77 -13.60
CA LYS A 8 -14.71 27.51 -14.26
C LYS A 8 -15.73 27.13 -15.33
N THR A 9 -15.76 27.87 -16.44
CA THR A 9 -16.56 27.55 -17.65
C THR A 9 -15.83 26.62 -18.62
N GLY A 10 -14.71 26.00 -18.21
CA GLY A 10 -14.06 24.92 -18.95
C GLY A 10 -14.73 23.57 -18.67
N LYS A 11 -15.28 22.93 -19.70
CA LYS A 11 -15.81 21.55 -19.60
C LYS A 11 -14.67 20.61 -19.16
N ALA A 12 -14.81 19.97 -18.00
CA ALA A 12 -13.80 19.05 -17.48
C ALA A 12 -13.46 17.95 -18.51
N LYS A 13 -12.16 17.67 -18.70
CA LYS A 13 -11.71 16.62 -19.61
C LYS A 13 -12.27 15.25 -19.19
N LYS A 14 -12.84 14.53 -20.15
CA LYS A 14 -13.49 13.23 -19.90
C LYS A 14 -12.51 12.10 -19.61
N GLU A 15 -11.31 12.14 -20.20
CA GLU A 15 -10.27 11.14 -20.01
C GLU A 15 -9.30 11.58 -18.92
N ARG A 16 -8.79 10.61 -18.17
CA ARG A 16 -7.74 10.83 -17.16
C ARG A 16 -6.40 11.10 -17.81
N THR A 17 -5.59 11.92 -17.17
CA THR A 17 -4.19 12.09 -17.54
C THR A 17 -3.51 10.71 -17.49
N PRO A 18 -2.86 10.26 -18.59
CA PRO A 18 -2.19 8.97 -18.60
C PRO A 18 -1.04 8.97 -17.60
N MET A 19 -0.81 7.83 -16.92
CA MET A 19 0.38 7.67 -16.10
C MET A 19 1.48 7.05 -16.97
N PRO A 20 2.71 7.59 -16.95
CA PRO A 20 3.85 6.91 -17.53
C PRO A 20 4.06 5.52 -16.91
N GLU A 21 4.28 4.52 -17.76
CA GLU A 21 4.55 3.14 -17.37
C GLU A 21 5.77 2.62 -18.09
N GLN A 22 6.47 1.66 -17.47
CA GLN A 22 7.52 0.92 -18.18
C GLN A 22 6.96 0.19 -19.41
N PRO A 23 7.71 0.12 -20.53
CA PRO A 23 7.33 -0.67 -21.69
C PRO A 23 7.15 -2.16 -21.34
N ALA A 24 6.14 -2.80 -21.94
CA ALA A 24 5.79 -4.20 -21.63
C ALA A 24 6.97 -5.18 -21.82
N GLY A 25 7.76 -5.00 -22.89
CA GLY A 25 8.91 -5.84 -23.23
C GLY A 25 10.07 -5.72 -22.24
N GLU A 26 10.18 -4.60 -21.53
CA GLU A 26 11.19 -4.33 -20.52
C GLU A 26 10.71 -4.78 -19.13
N ARG A 27 9.50 -4.33 -18.72
CA ARG A 27 8.95 -4.60 -17.37
C ARG A 27 8.69 -6.08 -17.08
N ARG A 28 8.60 -6.92 -18.11
CA ARG A 28 8.48 -8.38 -17.96
C ARG A 28 9.76 -9.03 -17.46
N LYS A 29 10.91 -8.34 -17.48
CA LYS A 29 12.24 -8.90 -17.15
C LYS A 29 12.82 -8.39 -15.82
N ASN A 30 12.10 -7.51 -15.12
CA ASN A 30 12.58 -6.88 -13.91
C ASN A 30 11.46 -6.76 -12.85
N PHE A 31 11.85 -6.48 -11.62
CA PHE A 31 10.96 -6.26 -10.48
C PHE A 31 10.79 -4.77 -10.12
N ASN A 32 11.24 -3.86 -10.98
CA ASN A 32 11.09 -2.41 -10.76
C ASN A 32 9.63 -1.99 -10.94
N GLU A 33 9.26 -0.87 -10.31
CA GLU A 33 7.89 -0.34 -10.31
C GLU A 33 7.38 -0.10 -11.74
N VAL A 34 6.22 -0.69 -12.09
CA VAL A 34 5.67 -0.56 -13.44
C VAL A 34 5.11 0.84 -13.70
N ALA A 35 4.35 1.35 -12.74
CA ALA A 35 3.70 2.65 -12.77
C ALA A 35 4.70 3.69 -12.25
N LEU A 36 5.13 4.63 -13.09
CA LEU A 36 6.25 5.53 -12.78
C LEU A 36 5.85 6.78 -12.00
N GLY A 37 4.54 7.01 -11.81
CA GLY A 37 4.02 8.19 -11.12
C GLY A 37 3.84 9.39 -12.04
N TYR A 38 3.22 10.44 -11.52
CA TYR A 38 2.99 11.68 -12.25
C TYR A 38 4.16 12.64 -12.12
N THR A 39 4.43 13.36 -13.21
CA THR A 39 5.18 14.62 -13.15
C THR A 39 4.33 15.70 -12.47
N LYS A 40 4.94 16.85 -12.15
CA LYS A 40 4.20 18.01 -11.65
C LYS A 40 3.12 18.44 -12.64
N GLU A 41 3.46 18.48 -13.92
CA GLU A 41 2.56 18.87 -15.01
C GLU A 41 1.38 17.91 -15.13
N ASP A 42 1.64 16.60 -15.04
CA ASP A 42 0.58 15.58 -15.07
C ASP A 42 -0.36 15.70 -13.86
N ALA A 43 0.21 15.91 -12.67
CA ALA A 43 -0.55 16.05 -11.43
C ALA A 43 -1.45 17.30 -11.48
N LEU A 44 -0.94 18.44 -11.96
CA LEU A 44 -1.73 19.65 -12.16
C LEU A 44 -2.84 19.45 -13.20
N ALA A 45 -2.52 18.80 -14.33
CA ALA A 45 -3.48 18.49 -15.37
C ALA A 45 -4.61 17.59 -14.85
N GLU A 46 -4.28 16.55 -14.09
CA GLU A 46 -5.27 15.64 -13.51
C GLU A 46 -6.09 16.30 -12.38
N ALA A 47 -5.43 17.04 -11.48
CA ALA A 47 -6.08 17.77 -10.39
C ALA A 47 -7.11 18.78 -10.91
N SER A 48 -6.81 19.45 -12.03
CA SER A 48 -7.71 20.42 -12.67
C SER A 48 -9.04 19.82 -13.16
N ARG A 49 -9.13 18.50 -13.28
CA ARG A 49 -10.38 17.78 -13.64
C ARG A 49 -11.35 17.68 -12.46
N CYS A 50 -10.88 17.87 -11.23
CA CYS A 50 -11.72 17.81 -10.04
C CYS A 50 -12.79 18.91 -10.05
N LEU A 51 -14.03 18.51 -9.83
CA LEU A 51 -15.19 19.42 -9.84
C LEU A 51 -15.37 20.20 -8.53
N ALA A 52 -14.51 19.97 -7.53
CA ALA A 52 -14.66 20.54 -6.18
C ALA A 52 -16.10 20.39 -5.66
N CYS A 53 -16.61 19.15 -5.69
CA CYS A 53 -18.02 18.88 -5.38
C CYS A 53 -18.38 19.35 -3.98
N LYS A 54 -19.50 20.09 -3.86
CA LYS A 54 -20.05 20.51 -2.55
C LYS A 54 -20.36 19.32 -1.64
N GLU A 55 -20.84 18.23 -2.22
CA GLU A 55 -21.06 16.94 -1.55
C GLU A 55 -20.09 15.92 -2.15
N PRO A 56 -18.89 15.75 -1.55
CA PRO A 56 -17.82 14.98 -2.15
C PRO A 56 -17.99 13.47 -1.88
N LYS A 57 -18.74 12.79 -2.76
CA LYS A 57 -18.97 11.33 -2.69
C LYS A 57 -17.69 10.50 -2.72
N CYS A 58 -16.60 11.03 -3.26
CA CYS A 58 -15.29 10.39 -3.20
C CYS A 58 -14.75 10.23 -1.76
N VAL A 59 -15.09 11.14 -0.84
CA VAL A 59 -14.71 11.07 0.58
C VAL A 59 -15.48 9.94 1.27
N GLU A 60 -16.78 9.82 1.01
CA GLU A 60 -17.61 8.69 1.50
C GLU A 60 -17.09 7.32 1.00
N GLY A 61 -16.56 7.28 -0.23
CA GLY A 61 -15.95 6.07 -0.80
C GLY A 61 -14.53 5.77 -0.29
N CYS A 62 -13.92 6.66 0.50
CA CYS A 62 -12.62 6.44 1.11
C CYS A 62 -12.79 5.87 2.52
N PRO A 63 -12.28 4.67 2.83
CA PRO A 63 -12.48 4.04 4.15
C PRO A 63 -12.00 4.87 5.35
N VAL A 64 -11.02 5.75 5.14
CA VAL A 64 -10.46 6.63 6.18
C VAL A 64 -10.87 8.10 6.02
N ASN A 65 -11.82 8.39 5.13
CA ASN A 65 -12.38 9.71 4.90
C ASN A 65 -11.33 10.80 4.60
N VAL A 66 -10.34 10.49 3.75
CA VAL A 66 -9.37 11.51 3.28
C VAL A 66 -10.13 12.70 2.69
N ASP A 67 -9.73 13.92 3.05
CA ASP A 67 -10.28 15.14 2.45
C ASP A 67 -9.76 15.32 1.01
N ILE A 68 -10.37 14.56 0.11
CA ILE A 68 -9.98 14.46 -1.29
C ILE A 68 -10.09 15.80 -2.03
N PRO A 69 -11.22 16.54 -1.97
CA PRO A 69 -11.29 17.85 -2.61
C PRO A 69 -10.26 18.82 -2.04
N GLY A 70 -10.04 18.81 -0.72
CA GLY A 70 -9.11 19.70 -0.05
C GLY A 70 -7.67 19.51 -0.52
N PHE A 71 -7.15 18.27 -0.50
CA PHE A 71 -5.77 18.06 -0.96
C PHE A 71 -5.61 18.31 -2.46
N ILE A 72 -6.62 17.98 -3.28
CA ILE A 72 -6.55 18.23 -4.74
C ILE A 72 -6.54 19.74 -5.02
N GLN A 73 -7.31 20.53 -4.26
CA GLN A 73 -7.28 21.99 -4.39
C GLN A 73 -5.89 22.55 -4.09
N LEU A 74 -5.21 22.02 -3.06
CA LEU A 74 -3.84 22.39 -2.73
C LEU A 74 -2.84 22.00 -3.83
N ILE A 75 -3.06 20.88 -4.54
CA ILE A 75 -2.28 20.54 -5.75
C ILE A 75 -2.50 21.60 -6.84
N CYS A 76 -3.74 22.03 -7.10
CA CYS A 76 -4.02 23.09 -8.08
C CYS A 76 -3.38 24.44 -7.74
N GLU A 77 -3.13 24.69 -6.45
CA GLU A 77 -2.44 25.88 -5.94
C GLU A 77 -0.91 25.70 -5.86
N GLU A 78 -0.40 24.56 -6.34
CA GLU A 78 1.01 24.14 -6.23
C GLU A 78 1.54 24.05 -4.80
N ASN A 79 0.65 23.98 -3.80
CA ASN A 79 0.98 23.77 -2.40
C ASN A 79 1.04 22.27 -2.07
N PHE A 80 2.06 21.58 -2.58
CA PHE A 80 2.22 20.13 -2.42
C PHE A 80 2.51 19.70 -0.99
N GLU A 81 3.22 20.54 -0.22
CA GLU A 81 3.44 20.31 1.22
C GLU A 81 2.12 20.33 2.00
N GLY A 82 1.28 21.35 1.77
CA GLY A 82 -0.04 21.39 2.38
C GLY A 82 -0.92 20.22 1.95
N ALA A 83 -0.82 19.78 0.69
CA ALA A 83 -1.58 18.64 0.19
C ALA A 83 -1.23 17.33 0.92
N ILE A 84 0.06 17.02 1.11
CA ILE A 84 0.46 15.81 1.85
C ILE A 84 0.11 15.91 3.34
N GLU A 85 0.26 17.09 3.96
CA GLU A 85 -0.16 17.33 5.35
C GLU A 85 -1.68 17.10 5.51
N ARG A 86 -2.48 17.53 4.52
CA ARG A 86 -3.93 17.33 4.51
C ARG A 86 -4.31 15.85 4.40
N ILE A 87 -3.60 15.06 3.58
CA ILE A 87 -3.82 13.61 3.47
C ILE A 87 -3.44 12.91 4.79
N LYS A 88 -2.27 13.25 5.36
CA LYS A 88 -1.73 12.65 6.58
C LYS A 88 -2.54 12.94 7.85
N ALA A 89 -3.46 13.91 7.79
CA ALA A 89 -4.42 14.15 8.88
C ALA A 89 -5.38 12.97 9.12
N THR A 90 -5.55 12.08 8.13
CA THR A 90 -6.47 10.93 8.22
C THR A 90 -5.85 9.61 7.75
N ASN A 91 -4.86 9.65 6.85
CA ASN A 91 -4.18 8.47 6.35
C ASN A 91 -2.71 8.43 6.80
N ALA A 92 -2.33 7.43 7.58
CA ALA A 92 -0.96 7.25 8.04
C ALA A 92 0.01 6.73 6.96
N LEU A 93 -0.49 6.13 5.87
CA LEU A 93 0.33 5.43 4.86
C LEU A 93 0.02 5.88 3.41
N PRO A 94 0.02 7.18 3.09
CA PRO A 94 -0.42 7.68 1.79
C PRO A 94 0.45 7.20 0.61
N ALA A 95 1.76 7.03 0.82
CA ALA A 95 2.67 6.53 -0.22
C ALA A 95 2.33 5.09 -0.63
N ILE A 96 1.72 4.31 0.26
CA ILE A 96 1.26 2.94 0.03
C ILE A 96 -0.16 2.96 -0.54
N CYS A 97 -1.10 3.63 0.12
CA CYS A 97 -2.52 3.65 -0.28
C CYS A 97 -2.71 4.14 -1.72
N GLY A 98 -2.01 5.21 -2.13
CA GLY A 98 -2.06 5.72 -3.50
C GLY A 98 -1.58 4.72 -4.57
N ARG A 99 -0.85 3.66 -4.18
CA ARG A 99 -0.35 2.60 -5.08
C ARG A 99 -1.21 1.34 -5.09
N VAL A 100 -1.80 0.97 -3.96
CA VAL A 100 -2.36 -0.37 -3.78
C VAL A 100 -3.85 -0.40 -3.44
N CYS A 101 -4.47 0.74 -3.10
CA CYS A 101 -5.92 0.78 -2.94
C CYS A 101 -6.60 0.38 -4.25
N PRO A 102 -7.68 -0.44 -4.22
CA PRO A 102 -8.50 -0.73 -5.39
C PRO A 102 -9.46 0.44 -5.63
N GLN A 103 -8.96 1.56 -6.15
CA GLN A 103 -9.72 2.81 -6.23
C GLN A 103 -11.02 2.67 -7.05
N GLU A 104 -11.04 1.76 -8.01
CA GLU A 104 -12.20 1.35 -8.82
C GLU A 104 -13.38 0.79 -8.02
N SER A 105 -13.13 0.39 -6.76
CA SER A 105 -14.15 -0.06 -5.80
C SER A 105 -14.27 0.87 -4.58
N GLN A 106 -13.51 1.97 -4.57
CA GLN A 106 -13.41 2.92 -3.45
C GLN A 106 -13.62 4.36 -3.95
N CYS A 107 -12.78 5.31 -3.56
CA CYS A 107 -12.94 6.74 -3.80
C CYS A 107 -13.21 7.12 -5.26
N GLU A 108 -12.58 6.44 -6.24
CA GLU A 108 -12.76 6.72 -7.66
C GLU A 108 -14.10 6.17 -8.20
N ALA A 109 -14.59 5.05 -7.66
CA ALA A 109 -15.91 4.49 -7.97
C ALA A 109 -17.05 5.48 -7.66
N HIS A 110 -16.86 6.27 -6.60
CA HIS A 110 -17.84 7.26 -6.14
C HIS A 110 -17.63 8.67 -6.73
N CYS A 111 -16.60 8.87 -7.57
CA CYS A 111 -16.33 10.17 -8.15
C CYS A 111 -17.45 10.62 -9.10
N VAL A 112 -18.03 11.80 -8.87
CA VAL A 112 -19.13 12.34 -9.69
C VAL A 112 -18.75 12.47 -11.17
N LEU A 113 -17.48 12.78 -11.47
CA LEU A 113 -16.98 12.87 -12.85
C LEU A 113 -17.05 11.52 -13.59
N GLY A 114 -16.91 10.41 -12.85
CA GLY A 114 -17.01 9.04 -13.37
C GLY A 114 -18.37 8.70 -14.01
N LYS A 115 -19.43 9.48 -13.71
CA LYS A 115 -20.76 9.29 -14.34
C LYS A 115 -20.81 9.74 -15.81
N LYS A 116 -19.89 10.62 -16.25
CA LYS A 116 -19.89 11.23 -17.60
C LYS A 116 -18.58 10.98 -18.37
N GLY A 117 -17.62 10.31 -17.76
CA GLY A 117 -16.28 10.05 -18.28
C GLY A 117 -15.50 9.19 -17.28
N GLN A 118 -14.18 9.30 -17.28
CA GLN A 118 -13.35 8.64 -16.27
C GLN A 118 -13.31 9.46 -14.97
N PRO A 119 -13.27 8.80 -13.80
CA PRO A 119 -13.12 9.49 -12.52
C PRO A 119 -11.79 10.27 -12.47
N VAL A 120 -11.71 11.19 -11.50
CA VAL A 120 -10.41 11.81 -11.15
C VAL A 120 -9.53 10.70 -10.59
N ALA A 121 -8.27 10.64 -11.01
CA ALA A 121 -7.31 9.62 -10.57
C ALA A 121 -6.74 9.96 -9.18
N ILE A 122 -7.59 9.85 -8.16
CA ILE A 122 -7.34 10.25 -6.77
C ILE A 122 -6.12 9.50 -6.21
N GLY A 123 -6.01 8.20 -6.43
CA GLY A 123 -4.88 7.42 -5.92
C GLY A 123 -3.54 7.88 -6.50
N ARG A 124 -3.54 8.29 -7.77
CA ARG A 124 -2.34 8.80 -8.46
C ARG A 124 -1.91 10.16 -7.92
N LEU A 125 -2.86 11.03 -7.58
CA LEU A 125 -2.60 12.33 -6.96
C LEU A 125 -2.12 12.18 -5.52
N GLU A 126 -2.72 11.26 -4.74
CA GLU A 126 -2.24 10.92 -3.39
C GLU A 126 -0.81 10.40 -3.43
N ARG A 127 -0.52 9.47 -4.35
CA ARG A 127 0.84 8.98 -4.61
C ARG A 127 1.80 10.11 -4.93
N PHE A 128 1.43 11.03 -5.83
CA PHE A 128 2.26 12.17 -6.21
C PHE A 128 2.63 13.03 -5.00
N CYS A 129 1.66 13.38 -4.15
CA CYS A 129 1.92 14.16 -2.94
C CYS A 129 2.88 13.46 -1.98
N ALA A 130 2.69 12.15 -1.76
CA ALA A 130 3.56 11.37 -0.88
C ALA A 130 4.97 11.18 -1.45
N ASP A 131 5.08 10.98 -2.77
CA ASP A 131 6.36 10.89 -3.47
C ASP A 131 7.14 12.22 -3.43
N TYR A 132 6.45 13.35 -3.60
CA TYR A 132 7.03 14.69 -3.48
C TYR A 132 7.63 14.93 -2.08
N GLU A 133 6.91 14.60 -1.02
CA GLU A 133 7.39 14.77 0.35
C GLU A 133 8.63 13.91 0.63
N ARG A 134 8.63 12.66 0.14
CA ARG A 134 9.79 11.77 0.27
C ARG A 134 11.04 12.38 -0.38
N GLU A 135 10.90 12.94 -1.57
CA GLU A 135 12.02 13.54 -2.31
C GLU A 135 12.54 14.83 -1.65
N LYS A 136 11.65 15.61 -1.02
CA LYS A 136 12.01 16.83 -0.29
C LYS A 136 12.54 16.58 1.13
N GLY A 137 12.22 15.41 1.69
CA GLY A 137 12.51 15.06 3.07
C GLY A 137 11.28 15.21 3.95
N VAL A 138 10.99 14.17 4.73
CA VAL A 138 9.82 14.11 5.60
C VAL A 138 10.05 14.99 6.84
N LYS A 139 9.11 15.90 7.11
CA LYS A 139 9.12 16.74 8.33
C LYS A 139 9.02 15.84 9.57
N SER A 140 9.74 16.24 10.63
CA SER A 140 9.63 15.55 11.91
C SER A 140 8.19 15.70 12.43
N PRO A 141 7.51 14.58 12.76
CA PRO A 141 6.14 14.65 13.23
C PRO A 141 6.05 15.31 14.60
N GLN A 142 4.95 16.03 14.83
CA GLN A 142 4.64 16.55 16.17
C GLN A 142 4.09 15.44 17.05
N VAL A 143 4.63 15.34 18.26
CA VAL A 143 4.24 14.37 19.29
C VAL A 143 3.74 15.14 20.51
N MET A 144 2.60 14.71 21.04
CA MET A 144 2.04 15.27 22.27
C MET A 144 2.92 14.93 23.50
N PRO A 145 2.81 15.67 24.61
CA PRO A 145 3.56 15.36 25.83
C PRO A 145 3.38 13.90 26.30
N PRO A 146 4.41 13.28 26.89
CA PRO A 146 4.33 11.90 27.35
C PRO A 146 3.17 11.65 28.32
N THR A 147 2.37 10.63 28.01
CA THR A 147 1.22 10.20 28.84
C THR A 147 1.64 9.29 30.00
N GLY A 148 2.87 8.76 29.97
CA GLY A 148 3.36 7.74 30.89
C GLY A 148 2.82 6.33 30.62
N LYS A 149 1.94 6.16 29.62
CA LYS A 149 1.33 4.87 29.26
C LYS A 149 2.15 4.10 28.23
N ARG A 150 2.18 2.78 28.36
CA ARG A 150 2.92 1.85 27.49
C ARG A 150 1.93 0.97 26.72
N VAL A 151 2.10 0.88 25.39
CA VAL A 151 1.24 0.05 24.54
C VAL A 151 2.08 -0.94 23.74
N ALA A 152 1.69 -2.21 23.76
CA ALA A 152 2.24 -3.24 22.89
C ALA A 152 1.40 -3.39 21.62
N VAL A 153 2.05 -3.47 20.47
CA VAL A 153 1.42 -3.73 19.17
C VAL A 153 1.96 -5.04 18.63
N VAL A 154 1.11 -6.05 18.44
CA VAL A 154 1.51 -7.37 17.96
C VAL A 154 1.24 -7.46 16.46
N GLY A 155 2.31 -7.48 15.67
CA GLY A 155 2.29 -7.47 14.20
C GLY A 155 2.59 -6.09 13.62
N SER A 156 3.49 -6.03 12.65
CA SER A 156 3.93 -4.79 11.98
C SER A 156 3.32 -4.58 10.59
N GLY A 157 2.14 -5.17 10.34
CA GLY A 157 1.37 -4.88 9.13
C GLY A 157 0.78 -3.47 9.14
N PRO A 158 0.04 -3.07 8.08
CA PRO A 158 -0.56 -1.74 7.97
C PRO A 158 -1.33 -1.32 9.23
N ALA A 159 -2.16 -2.21 9.78
CA ALA A 159 -2.94 -1.94 10.99
C ALA A 159 -2.05 -1.63 12.22
N GLY A 160 -1.01 -2.43 12.44
CA GLY A 160 -0.08 -2.22 13.56
C GLY A 160 0.75 -0.95 13.40
N LEU A 161 1.24 -0.68 12.18
CA LEU A 161 1.99 0.54 11.86
C LEU A 161 1.13 1.79 12.08
N THR A 162 -0.12 1.80 11.58
CA THR A 162 -1.05 2.92 11.78
C THR A 162 -1.38 3.12 13.26
N ALA A 163 -1.75 2.05 13.97
CA ALA A 163 -2.07 2.13 15.40
C ALA A 163 -0.87 2.65 16.21
N ALA A 164 0.34 2.17 15.92
CA ALA A 164 1.54 2.61 16.59
C ALA A 164 1.85 4.09 16.32
N ALA A 165 1.72 4.53 15.07
CA ALA A 165 1.95 5.92 14.68
C ALA A 165 1.01 6.88 15.43
N ASP A 166 -0.29 6.56 15.46
CA ASP A 166 -1.29 7.42 16.09
C ASP A 166 -1.14 7.44 17.62
N LEU A 167 -0.91 6.27 18.24
CA LEU A 167 -0.66 6.19 19.68
C LEU A 167 0.62 6.95 20.08
N ALA A 168 1.67 6.88 19.27
CA ALA A 168 2.91 7.62 19.52
C ALA A 168 2.69 9.14 19.39
N LYS A 169 1.93 9.60 18.37
CA LYS A 169 1.55 11.03 18.25
C LYS A 169 0.77 11.53 19.47
N LEU A 170 -0.05 10.67 20.08
CA LEU A 170 -0.79 10.96 21.32
C LEU A 170 0.09 10.94 22.59
N GLY A 171 1.39 10.66 22.48
CA GLY A 171 2.35 10.68 23.59
C GLY A 171 2.43 9.36 24.37
N HIS A 172 1.95 8.25 23.82
CA HIS A 172 2.14 6.92 24.41
C HIS A 172 3.50 6.33 24.02
N LYS A 173 4.11 5.54 24.92
CA LYS A 173 5.30 4.75 24.59
C LYS A 173 4.86 3.45 23.92
N VAL A 174 5.21 3.27 22.64
CA VAL A 174 4.73 2.13 21.84
C VAL A 174 5.89 1.19 21.50
N THR A 175 5.66 -0.12 21.63
CA THR A 175 6.57 -1.18 21.15
C THR A 175 5.81 -2.10 20.20
N ILE A 176 6.29 -2.24 18.96
CA ILE A 176 5.80 -3.20 17.97
C ILE A 176 6.61 -4.50 18.08
N PHE A 177 5.92 -5.63 18.17
CA PHE A 177 6.50 -6.97 18.12
C PHE A 177 6.18 -7.62 16.76
N GLU A 178 7.21 -7.95 16.00
CA GLU A 178 7.09 -8.55 14.67
C GLU A 178 7.73 -9.94 14.64
N SER A 179 6.98 -10.92 14.16
CA SER A 179 7.42 -12.30 14.01
C SER A 179 8.58 -12.49 13.02
N LEU A 180 8.59 -11.73 11.92
CA LEU A 180 9.58 -11.82 10.86
C LEU A 180 10.80 -10.93 11.13
N HIS A 181 11.86 -11.14 10.35
CA HIS A 181 13.09 -10.35 10.44
C HIS A 181 12.97 -8.94 9.81
N LYS A 182 11.87 -8.63 9.13
CA LYS A 182 11.55 -7.31 8.59
C LYS A 182 10.11 -6.94 8.92
N ALA A 183 9.91 -5.67 9.27
CA ALA A 183 8.59 -5.11 9.50
C ALA A 183 7.83 -4.81 8.19
N GLY A 184 6.51 -4.57 8.28
CA GLY A 184 5.64 -4.18 7.17
C GLY A 184 4.60 -5.23 6.79
N GLY A 185 4.68 -6.46 7.32
CA GLY A 185 3.74 -7.54 7.01
C GLY A 185 3.61 -7.78 5.49
N VAL A 186 2.38 -7.85 4.99
CA VAL A 186 2.07 -8.06 3.56
C VAL A 186 2.73 -7.01 2.64
N LEU A 187 2.97 -5.80 3.15
CA LEU A 187 3.68 -4.75 2.39
C LEU A 187 5.12 -5.17 2.05
N SER A 188 5.73 -6.02 2.88
CA SER A 188 7.11 -6.48 2.73
C SER A 188 7.20 -7.84 2.05
N TYR A 189 6.43 -8.84 2.50
CA TYR A 189 6.52 -10.21 1.98
C TYR A 189 5.50 -10.56 0.88
N GLY A 190 4.38 -9.84 0.78
CA GLY A 190 3.26 -10.20 -0.09
C GLY A 190 3.24 -9.43 -1.40
N ILE A 191 3.05 -8.11 -1.35
CA ILE A 191 2.92 -7.27 -2.54
C ILE A 191 4.28 -7.15 -3.23
N PRO A 192 4.47 -7.44 -4.52
CA PRO A 192 5.78 -7.36 -5.15
C PRO A 192 6.30 -5.94 -5.38
N GLU A 193 7.62 -5.82 -5.54
CA GLU A 193 8.34 -4.55 -5.76
C GLU A 193 7.87 -3.79 -7.01
N PHE A 194 7.40 -4.51 -8.03
CA PHE A 194 6.89 -3.92 -9.26
C PHE A 194 5.54 -3.21 -9.09
N ARG A 195 4.89 -3.35 -7.93
CA ARG A 195 3.68 -2.63 -7.50
C ARG A 195 3.96 -1.68 -6.33
N LEU A 196 4.73 -2.15 -5.35
CA LEU A 196 5.05 -1.42 -4.13
C LEU A 196 6.54 -1.54 -3.83
N PRO A 197 7.35 -0.53 -4.22
CA PRO A 197 8.78 -0.49 -3.93
C PRO A 197 9.06 -0.68 -2.44
N LYS A 198 10.02 -1.56 -2.10
CA LYS A 198 10.32 -1.87 -0.69
C LYS A 198 10.95 -0.72 0.07
N GLU A 199 11.63 0.14 -0.68
CA GLU A 199 12.17 1.39 -0.18
C GLU A 199 11.10 2.31 0.42
N ILE A 200 9.89 2.34 -0.16
CA ILE A 200 8.78 3.15 0.37
C ILE A 200 8.30 2.57 1.70
N VAL A 201 8.16 1.25 1.79
CA VAL A 201 7.76 0.58 3.04
C VAL A 201 8.78 0.82 4.14
N ARG A 202 10.08 0.74 3.82
CA ARG A 202 11.18 1.03 4.75
C ARG A 202 11.07 2.45 5.32
N GLN A 203 10.85 3.44 4.46
CA GLN A 203 10.76 4.83 4.89
C GLN A 203 9.52 5.14 5.74
N GLU A 204 8.39 4.50 5.47
CA GLU A 204 7.20 4.60 6.31
C GLU A 204 7.46 4.03 7.71
N ILE A 205 8.18 2.90 7.80
CA ILE A 205 8.61 2.33 9.09
C ILE A 205 9.58 3.28 9.80
N GLU A 206 10.55 3.86 9.10
CA GLU A 206 11.50 4.83 9.67
C GLU A 206 10.83 6.11 10.16
N TYR A 207 9.78 6.57 9.48
CA TYR A 207 8.95 7.67 9.96
C TYR A 207 8.28 7.31 11.30
N ILE A 208 7.79 6.08 11.44
CA ILE A 208 7.18 5.60 12.68
C ILE A 208 8.22 5.45 13.79
N GLU A 209 9.42 4.98 13.49
CA GLU A 209 10.52 4.94 14.48
C GLU A 209 10.93 6.35 14.93
N LYS A 210 10.88 7.36 14.04
CA LYS A 210 11.10 8.78 14.39
C LYS A 210 10.02 9.36 15.32
N LEU A 211 8.84 8.74 15.42
CA LEU A 211 7.84 9.06 16.44
C LEU A 211 8.23 8.52 17.83
N GLY A 212 9.33 7.77 17.95
CA GLY A 212 9.78 7.13 19.19
C GLY A 212 9.19 5.73 19.39
N VAL A 213 8.60 5.13 18.35
CA VAL A 213 8.12 3.74 18.39
C VAL A 213 9.30 2.78 18.31
N GLU A 214 9.33 1.80 19.21
CA GLU A 214 10.33 0.72 19.19
C GLU A 214 9.82 -0.45 18.36
N VAL A 215 10.57 -0.93 17.38
CA VAL A 215 10.22 -2.11 16.58
C VAL A 215 11.13 -3.28 16.94
N ARG A 216 10.54 -4.40 17.36
CA ARG A 216 11.24 -5.64 17.72
C ARG A 216 10.95 -6.74 16.69
N PRO A 217 11.78 -6.90 15.65
CA PRO A 217 11.68 -8.01 14.70
C PRO A 217 12.14 -9.32 15.34
N ASN A 218 11.85 -10.44 14.67
CA ASN A 218 12.14 -11.80 15.14
C ASN A 218 11.53 -12.12 16.51
N TYR A 219 10.43 -11.46 16.86
CA TYR A 219 9.78 -11.56 18.16
C TYR A 219 8.39 -12.19 18.05
N ILE A 220 8.33 -13.51 18.23
CA ILE A 220 7.09 -14.28 18.08
C ILE A 220 6.32 -14.31 19.40
N ILE A 221 5.23 -13.53 19.48
CA ILE A 221 4.27 -13.62 20.57
C ILE A 221 3.54 -14.98 20.52
N GLY A 222 3.39 -15.62 21.68
CA GLY A 222 2.97 -17.01 21.85
C GLY A 222 4.11 -18.04 21.84
N ARG A 223 5.37 -17.59 21.66
CA ARG A 223 6.57 -18.43 21.76
C ARG A 223 7.65 -17.82 22.64
N ILE A 224 8.04 -16.58 22.38
CA ILE A 224 9.03 -15.86 23.18
C ILE A 224 8.38 -15.24 24.41
N LYS A 225 7.18 -14.68 24.23
CA LYS A 225 6.37 -14.12 25.30
C LYS A 225 4.89 -14.40 25.02
N THR A 226 4.14 -14.72 26.05
CA THR A 226 2.69 -14.96 25.97
C THR A 226 1.90 -13.64 25.94
N LEU A 227 0.61 -13.73 25.61
CA LEU A 227 -0.27 -12.57 25.66
C LEU A 227 -0.49 -12.08 27.11
N ASP A 228 -0.61 -13.00 28.06
CA ASP A 228 -0.81 -12.65 29.47
C ASP A 228 0.38 -11.86 30.02
N GLU A 229 1.61 -12.32 29.76
CA GLU A 229 2.80 -11.58 30.17
C GLU A 229 2.92 -10.21 29.46
N LEU A 230 2.37 -10.04 28.24
CA LEU A 230 2.27 -8.72 27.60
C LEU A 230 1.28 -7.82 28.33
N CYS A 231 0.12 -8.36 28.74
CA CYS A 231 -0.87 -7.61 29.51
C CYS A 231 -0.36 -7.20 30.90
N ASP A 232 0.59 -7.95 31.48
CA ASP A 232 1.24 -7.57 32.73
C ASP A 232 2.26 -6.42 32.54
N ASP A 233 2.95 -6.39 31.40
CA ASP A 233 4.02 -5.42 31.12
C ASP A 233 3.54 -4.10 30.50
N PHE A 234 2.35 -4.06 29.91
CA PHE A 234 1.84 -2.93 29.13
C PHE A 234 0.44 -2.53 29.60
N ASP A 235 0.11 -1.23 29.50
CA ASP A 235 -1.22 -0.73 29.85
C ASP A 235 -2.30 -1.15 28.84
N ALA A 236 -1.90 -1.45 27.60
CA ALA A 236 -2.78 -1.95 26.55
C ALA A 236 -2.02 -2.79 25.52
N VAL A 237 -2.74 -3.68 24.85
CA VAL A 237 -2.22 -4.51 23.76
C VAL A 237 -3.14 -4.40 22.54
N PHE A 238 -2.57 -4.09 21.37
CA PHE A 238 -3.25 -4.14 20.09
C PHE A 238 -2.80 -5.36 19.29
N LEU A 239 -3.75 -6.16 18.79
CA LEU A 239 -3.47 -7.35 18.00
C LEU A 239 -3.73 -7.08 16.51
N GLY A 240 -2.65 -7.00 15.74
CA GLY A 240 -2.64 -6.71 14.30
C GLY A 240 -1.93 -7.80 13.47
N THR A 241 -2.12 -9.07 13.82
CA THR A 241 -1.37 -10.21 13.24
C THR A 241 -1.81 -10.59 11.81
N GLY A 242 -2.96 -10.07 11.36
CA GLY A 242 -3.50 -10.36 10.03
C GLY A 242 -3.93 -11.82 9.84
N ALA A 243 -4.11 -12.22 8.58
CA ALA A 243 -4.55 -13.56 8.16
C ALA A 243 -3.47 -14.21 7.26
N GLY A 244 -2.32 -14.57 7.85
CA GLY A 244 -1.13 -15.00 7.11
C GLY A 244 -1.04 -16.51 6.80
N LEU A 245 -1.98 -17.33 7.28
CA LEU A 245 -1.96 -18.77 7.01
C LEU A 245 -2.52 -19.09 5.62
N PRO A 246 -1.81 -19.88 4.79
CA PRO A 246 -2.32 -20.27 3.49
C PRO A 246 -3.47 -21.28 3.61
N SER A 247 -4.34 -21.30 2.61
CA SER A 247 -5.37 -22.33 2.43
C SER A 247 -4.97 -23.24 1.28
N PHE A 248 -4.98 -24.55 1.53
CA PHE A 248 -4.69 -25.60 0.57
C PHE A 248 -6.01 -26.28 0.15
N MET A 249 -6.09 -26.78 -1.08
CA MET A 249 -7.33 -27.34 -1.64
C MET A 249 -7.62 -28.76 -1.15
N GLY A 250 -6.61 -29.49 -0.66
CA GLY A 250 -6.73 -30.87 -0.23
C GLY A 250 -6.89 -31.85 -1.39
N ILE A 251 -6.33 -31.52 -2.56
CA ILE A 251 -6.43 -32.35 -3.76
C ILE A 251 -5.20 -33.26 -3.93
N GLU A 252 -5.37 -34.35 -4.68
CA GLU A 252 -4.27 -35.23 -5.02
C GLU A 252 -3.15 -34.48 -5.76
N GLY A 253 -1.90 -34.71 -5.35
CA GLY A 253 -0.74 -34.07 -5.95
C GLY A 253 -0.35 -32.69 -5.40
N GLU A 254 -1.09 -32.14 -4.42
CA GLU A 254 -0.78 -30.82 -3.82
C GLU A 254 0.58 -30.77 -3.09
N ASN A 255 1.15 -31.94 -2.74
CA ASN A 255 2.47 -32.06 -2.11
C ASN A 255 3.60 -32.40 -3.11
N LEU A 256 3.34 -32.37 -4.42
CA LEU A 256 4.37 -32.65 -5.43
C LEU A 256 5.39 -31.52 -5.50
N ASN A 257 6.62 -31.87 -5.89
CA ASN A 257 7.68 -30.90 -6.10
C ASN A 257 7.25 -29.85 -7.14
N GLY A 258 7.35 -28.58 -6.79
CA GLY A 258 7.00 -27.45 -7.65
C GLY A 258 5.60 -26.90 -7.42
N VAL A 259 4.81 -27.51 -6.54
CA VAL A 259 3.59 -26.90 -5.99
C VAL A 259 3.99 -25.97 -4.85
N TYR A 260 3.44 -24.76 -4.84
CA TYR A 260 3.67 -23.74 -3.81
C TYR A 260 2.35 -23.18 -3.32
N SER A 261 2.28 -22.85 -2.03
CA SER A 261 1.33 -21.82 -1.61
C SER A 261 1.79 -20.47 -2.14
N ALA A 262 0.85 -19.57 -2.49
CA ALA A 262 1.21 -18.22 -2.89
C ALA A 262 2.00 -17.48 -1.79
N ASN A 263 1.67 -17.74 -0.52
CA ASN A 263 2.39 -17.20 0.64
C ASN A 263 3.87 -17.60 0.62
N GLU A 264 4.19 -18.88 0.41
CA GLU A 264 5.59 -19.32 0.31
C GLU A 264 6.28 -18.70 -0.91
N PHE A 265 5.65 -18.81 -2.08
CA PHE A 265 6.23 -18.33 -3.33
C PHE A 265 6.55 -16.83 -3.27
N LEU A 266 5.58 -16.01 -2.86
CA LEU A 266 5.76 -14.57 -2.72
C LEU A 266 6.71 -14.21 -1.58
N THR A 267 6.74 -14.96 -0.48
CA THR A 267 7.73 -14.72 0.59
C THR A 267 9.15 -14.94 0.07
N ARG A 268 9.40 -16.04 -0.66
CA ARG A 268 10.70 -16.30 -1.29
C ARG A 268 11.08 -15.19 -2.27
N VAL A 269 10.15 -14.80 -3.14
CA VAL A 269 10.39 -13.77 -4.15
C VAL A 269 10.61 -12.39 -3.53
N ASN A 270 9.75 -11.95 -2.62
CA ASN A 270 9.71 -10.57 -2.16
C ASN A 270 10.58 -10.31 -0.93
N LEU A 271 10.42 -11.15 0.10
CA LEU A 271 11.11 -10.97 1.38
C LEU A 271 12.55 -11.47 1.28
N MET A 272 12.72 -12.65 0.68
CA MET A 272 14.01 -13.33 0.55
C MET A 272 14.74 -13.04 -0.76
N LYS A 273 14.13 -12.25 -1.66
CA LYS A 273 14.72 -11.79 -2.92
C LYS A 273 15.20 -12.91 -3.85
N ALA A 274 14.52 -14.05 -3.86
CA ALA A 274 14.91 -15.24 -4.63
C ALA A 274 14.96 -15.07 -6.17
N TYR A 275 14.56 -13.91 -6.69
CA TYR A 275 14.76 -13.55 -8.09
C TYR A 275 16.20 -13.11 -8.39
N ASP A 276 16.94 -12.68 -7.38
CA ASP A 276 18.28 -12.13 -7.43
C ASP A 276 19.32 -13.20 -7.01
N PRO A 277 20.30 -13.55 -7.88
CA PRO A 277 21.31 -14.56 -7.57
C PRO A 277 22.28 -14.16 -6.46
N GLU A 278 22.30 -12.89 -6.02
CA GLU A 278 23.13 -12.46 -4.87
C GLU A 278 22.57 -12.93 -3.51
N TYR A 279 21.32 -13.44 -3.48
CA TYR A 279 20.68 -13.92 -2.26
C TYR A 279 20.65 -15.45 -2.19
N ASP A 280 20.82 -16.00 -0.99
CA ASP A 280 20.93 -17.45 -0.75
C ASP A 280 19.63 -18.23 -1.03
N THR A 281 18.47 -17.58 -0.89
CA THR A 281 17.18 -18.26 -1.02
C THR A 281 16.84 -18.47 -2.49
N THR A 282 16.54 -19.72 -2.86
CA THR A 282 16.10 -20.07 -4.21
C THR A 282 14.58 -20.21 -4.32
N VAL A 283 14.09 -20.08 -5.54
CA VAL A 283 12.71 -20.39 -5.94
C VAL A 283 12.74 -21.20 -7.25
N ARG A 284 11.86 -22.20 -7.38
CA ARG A 284 11.82 -23.02 -8.58
C ARG A 284 11.33 -22.20 -9.78
N ARG A 285 12.07 -22.25 -10.88
CA ARG A 285 11.73 -21.59 -12.15
C ARG A 285 11.11 -22.60 -13.11
N GLY A 286 9.81 -22.48 -13.36
CA GLY A 286 9.08 -23.31 -14.33
C GLY A 286 8.93 -22.60 -15.67
N LYS A 287 8.91 -23.36 -16.78
CA LYS A 287 8.60 -22.83 -18.11
C LYS A 287 7.10 -22.53 -18.27
N ASN A 288 6.27 -23.46 -17.81
CA ASN A 288 4.82 -23.34 -17.83
C ASN A 288 4.34 -23.31 -16.37
N VAL A 289 3.72 -22.21 -15.97
CA VAL A 289 3.26 -22.00 -14.59
C VAL A 289 1.76 -21.84 -14.56
N VAL A 290 1.10 -22.61 -13.70
CA VAL A 290 -0.33 -22.46 -13.42
C VAL A 290 -0.50 -21.81 -12.06
N VAL A 291 -1.25 -20.72 -12.00
CA VAL A 291 -1.62 -20.06 -10.75
C VAL A 291 -3.13 -20.20 -10.56
N VAL A 292 -3.52 -20.78 -9.43
CA VAL A 292 -4.94 -21.02 -9.13
C VAL A 292 -5.48 -19.93 -8.21
N GLY A 293 -6.48 -19.17 -8.68
CA GLY A 293 -7.07 -18.03 -7.97
C GLY A 293 -7.27 -16.81 -8.88
N GLY A 294 -8.13 -15.88 -8.47
CA GLY A 294 -8.47 -14.69 -9.27
C GLY A 294 -8.14 -13.33 -8.63
N GLY A 295 -7.76 -13.29 -7.35
CA GLY A 295 -7.49 -12.03 -6.66
C GLY A 295 -6.07 -11.50 -6.84
N ASN A 296 -5.78 -10.38 -6.18
CA ASN A 296 -4.47 -9.73 -6.18
C ASN A 296 -3.29 -10.68 -5.92
N VAL A 297 -3.41 -11.61 -4.97
CA VAL A 297 -2.36 -12.60 -4.65
C VAL A 297 -2.04 -13.49 -5.86
N ALA A 298 -3.07 -13.92 -6.61
CA ALA A 298 -2.88 -14.71 -7.82
C ALA A 298 -2.21 -13.89 -8.93
N MET A 299 -2.63 -12.65 -9.12
CA MET A 299 -2.02 -11.75 -10.11
C MET A 299 -0.55 -11.46 -9.78
N ASP A 300 -0.23 -11.23 -8.51
CA ASP A 300 1.12 -10.96 -8.04
C ASP A 300 2.02 -12.19 -8.21
N ALA A 301 1.53 -13.39 -7.86
CA ALA A 301 2.24 -14.65 -8.09
C ALA A 301 2.48 -14.90 -9.59
N ALA A 302 1.46 -14.73 -10.43
CA ALA A 302 1.57 -14.94 -11.88
C ALA A 302 2.56 -13.98 -12.54
N ARG A 303 2.46 -12.69 -12.21
CA ARG A 303 3.37 -11.67 -12.74
C ARG A 303 4.81 -11.84 -12.26
N SER A 304 5.00 -12.39 -11.06
CA SER A 304 6.31 -12.71 -10.51
C SER A 304 6.90 -13.95 -11.18
N ALA A 305 6.11 -14.99 -11.43
CA ALA A 305 6.53 -16.18 -12.18
C ALA A 305 6.97 -15.83 -13.61
N LEU A 306 6.23 -14.95 -14.30
CA LEU A 306 6.62 -14.45 -15.62
C LEU A 306 7.99 -13.74 -15.59
N ARG A 307 8.24 -12.92 -14.55
CA ARG A 307 9.52 -12.20 -14.36
C ARG A 307 10.69 -13.10 -14.01
N LEU A 308 10.42 -14.26 -13.41
CA LEU A 308 11.42 -15.28 -13.12
C LEU A 308 11.84 -16.09 -14.36
N GLY A 309 11.18 -15.86 -15.50
CA GLY A 309 11.52 -16.46 -16.80
C GLY A 309 10.60 -17.60 -17.24
N ALA A 310 9.35 -17.65 -16.75
CA ALA A 310 8.36 -18.53 -17.35
C ALA A 310 8.07 -18.13 -18.80
N ASP A 311 7.93 -19.12 -19.68
CA ASP A 311 7.53 -18.94 -21.07
C ASP A 311 6.02 -18.65 -21.14
N GLU A 312 5.24 -19.35 -20.32
CA GLU A 312 3.79 -19.22 -20.21
C GLU A 312 3.33 -19.24 -18.75
N VAL A 313 2.39 -18.35 -18.42
CA VAL A 313 1.72 -18.33 -17.11
C VAL A 313 0.21 -18.28 -17.33
N SER A 314 -0.50 -19.27 -16.80
CA SER A 314 -1.96 -19.37 -16.89
C SER A 314 -2.61 -19.10 -15.53
N ILE A 315 -3.65 -18.29 -15.52
CA ILE A 315 -4.53 -18.11 -14.37
C ILE A 315 -5.69 -19.10 -14.48
N VAL A 316 -5.91 -19.88 -13.44
CA VAL A 316 -7.06 -20.78 -13.33
C VAL A 316 -7.98 -20.23 -12.25
N TYR A 317 -9.11 -19.67 -12.69
CA TYR A 317 -10.12 -19.12 -11.80
C TYR A 317 -11.44 -19.87 -11.96
N ARG A 318 -12.10 -20.14 -10.83
CA ARG A 318 -13.34 -20.95 -10.78
C ARG A 318 -14.61 -20.19 -11.19
N ARG A 319 -14.50 -18.91 -11.53
CA ARG A 319 -15.60 -18.03 -11.96
C ARG A 319 -15.19 -17.32 -13.27
N GLY A 320 -16.00 -16.38 -13.76
CA GLY A 320 -15.68 -15.55 -14.91
C GLY A 320 -14.78 -14.36 -14.55
N GLU A 321 -14.43 -13.60 -15.60
CA GLU A 321 -13.62 -12.39 -15.52
C GLU A 321 -14.32 -11.28 -14.70
N ASP A 322 -15.63 -11.12 -14.89
CA ASP A 322 -16.44 -10.12 -14.19
C ASP A 322 -16.51 -10.33 -12.67
N GLU A 323 -16.22 -11.55 -12.18
CA GLU A 323 -16.17 -11.86 -10.75
C GLU A 323 -14.75 -11.90 -10.17
N MET A 324 -13.74 -11.41 -10.89
CA MET A 324 -12.39 -11.27 -10.34
C MET A 324 -12.36 -10.19 -9.23
N PRO A 325 -11.87 -10.51 -8.02
CA PRO A 325 -11.95 -9.64 -6.85
C PRO A 325 -10.77 -8.68 -6.66
#